data_AF-A0A498QHU6-F1
#
_entry.id   AF-A0A498QHU6-F1
#
_cell.length_a   1.000
_cell.length_b   1.000
_cell.length_c   1.000
_cell.angle_alpha   90.00
_cell.angle_beta   90.00
_cell.angle_gamma   90.00
#
_symmetry.space_group_name_H-M   'P 1'
#
loop_
_entity.id
_entity.type
_entity.pdbx_description
1 polymer ?
#
loop_
_entity_poly.entity_id
_entity_poly.type
_entity_poly.pdbx_seq_one_letter_code
_entity_poly.pdbx_strand_id
1 'polypeptide(L)'
;MVTLALIGFVGGLITGISPCILPVLPVIFFAGAQQGGPELAARNASGGDVAVATKPRRGLSETLRPYRVIGGLVFSFSVVTLTGSALLSLLHLPQDAIRWVALVALVAIGLGLMFPTVEQLLERPFSRIPQKQVGNRRNGFGLGLALGVLYVPCAGPVLAAIVVAGATAQIGVGTIVLTLAFAAGAALPLLFFALAGQRVAERVSAFRRRQREIRVTAGIVTILLAVALVFNLPAVLQRAIPDYTSSLQNRLGSDRQLREKLNLGGIVNDQNAQLSNCSNGGKELENCGTAPDFKGIASWLNTPGGQPLDLRSLRGKVVLVDFWAYSCINCQRAIPHVVGWYNAYRDQGFEVIGVHTPEYAFEKVPGNVAKGAADQDIKYPVALDNNYSTWTNYRNRYWPAEYLIDAAGTVRHIKFGEGDYDVTENLIRQLLVNANPGVKLPPPVDATDLTPRQQTTPETYFGVGKVVNYGGGGQYDEGSAAFDYPQILAADSFALHGPWSLDYQGATAESDESSIKLNYHAKNVYVVVGGTGTLTVTRNGQTATVPISGPPTSHQIVGGDRVESGTLEVRPTKGLQVYSFTYG
;
A
#
# COMPACT_ATOMS: atom_id res chain seq x y z
N MET A 1 17.83 9.59 1.46
CA MET A 1 18.17 9.85 0.04
C MET A 1 18.92 8.71 -0.62
N VAL A 2 20.09 8.29 -0.10
CA VAL A 2 20.89 7.19 -0.69
C VAL A 2 20.11 5.87 -0.78
N THR A 3 19.36 5.50 0.26
CA THR A 3 18.53 4.29 0.26
C THR A 3 17.42 4.33 -0.79
N LEU A 4 16.74 5.47 -0.96
CA LEU A 4 15.71 5.65 -1.98
C LEU A 4 16.30 5.57 -3.39
N ALA A 5 17.47 6.19 -3.61
CA ALA A 5 18.17 6.09 -4.89
C ALA A 5 18.57 4.64 -5.19
N LEU A 6 19.03 3.89 -4.19
CA LEU A 6 19.40 2.48 -4.34
C LEU A 6 18.17 1.60 -4.66
N ILE A 7 17.07 1.79 -3.94
CA ILE A 7 15.81 1.07 -4.20
C ILE A 7 15.29 1.37 -5.61
N GLY A 8 15.26 2.66 -6.00
CA GLY A 8 14.87 3.07 -7.35
C GLY A 8 15.74 2.43 -8.42
N PHE A 9 17.06 2.52 -8.26
CA PHE A 9 18.03 1.97 -9.21
C PHE A 9 17.92 0.45 -9.38
N VAL A 10 17.81 -0.30 -8.28
CA VAL A 10 17.64 -1.76 -8.32
C VAL A 10 16.29 -2.14 -8.91
N GLY A 11 15.22 -1.44 -8.53
CA GLY A 11 13.89 -1.63 -9.12
C GLY A 11 13.87 -1.38 -10.63
N GLY A 12 14.58 -0.34 -11.08
CA GLY A 12 14.79 -0.04 -12.49
C GLY A 12 15.54 -1.15 -13.22
N LEU A 13 16.63 -1.64 -12.64
CA LEU A 13 17.45 -2.72 -13.21
C LEU A 13 16.64 -4.00 -13.41
N ILE A 14 15.88 -4.41 -12.38
CA ILE A 14 15.00 -5.59 -12.43
C ILE A 14 13.91 -5.38 -13.48
N THR A 15 13.30 -4.20 -13.50
CA THR A 15 12.28 -3.85 -14.50
C THR A 15 12.86 -3.95 -15.91
N GLY A 16 14.09 -3.48 -16.14
CA GLY A 16 14.79 -3.53 -17.44
C GLY A 16 15.04 -4.94 -18.00
N ILE A 17 15.00 -5.96 -17.14
CA ILE A 17 15.16 -7.39 -17.50
C ILE A 17 13.80 -8.11 -17.51
N SER A 18 12.71 -7.39 -17.23
CA SER A 18 11.37 -7.95 -17.13
C SER A 18 10.93 -8.63 -18.43
N PRO A 19 10.20 -9.76 -18.35
CA PRO A 19 9.58 -10.43 -19.50
C PRO A 19 8.72 -9.50 -20.37
N CYS A 20 8.28 -8.34 -19.84
CA CYS A 20 7.54 -7.34 -20.58
C CYS A 20 8.34 -6.64 -21.69
N ILE A 21 9.67 -6.60 -21.57
CA ILE A 21 10.56 -5.85 -22.46
C ILE A 21 11.20 -6.75 -23.52
N LEU A 22 11.42 -8.02 -23.20
CA LEU A 22 12.00 -9.03 -24.09
C LEU A 22 11.36 -9.04 -25.50
N PRO A 23 10.03 -8.90 -25.68
CA PRO A 23 9.39 -8.90 -26.99
C PRO A 23 9.72 -7.67 -27.84
N VAL A 24 10.07 -6.54 -27.22
CA VAL A 24 10.36 -5.26 -27.90
C VAL A 24 11.83 -5.14 -28.30
N LEU A 25 12.71 -5.93 -27.66
CA LEU A 25 14.15 -5.94 -27.94
C LEU A 25 14.48 -6.13 -29.43
N PRO A 26 13.85 -7.03 -30.20
CA PRO A 26 14.15 -7.18 -31.63
C PRO A 26 13.95 -5.89 -32.42
N VAL A 27 12.93 -5.10 -32.11
CA VAL A 27 12.67 -3.81 -32.78
C VAL A 27 13.77 -2.81 -32.45
N ILE A 28 14.21 -2.75 -31.19
CA ILE A 28 15.33 -1.90 -30.75
C ILE A 28 16.64 -2.34 -31.41
N PHE A 29 16.88 -3.65 -31.49
CA PHE A 29 18.01 -4.26 -32.20
C PHE A 29 18.02 -3.87 -33.69
N PHE A 30 16.87 -3.88 -34.36
CA PHE A 30 16.75 -3.57 -35.79
C PHE A 30 16.78 -2.06 -36.09
N ALA A 31 16.19 -1.23 -35.23
CA ALA A 31 16.30 0.22 -35.31
C ALA A 31 17.76 0.68 -35.17
N GLY A 32 18.54 -0.03 -34.33
CA GLY A 32 19.98 0.18 -34.21
C GLY A 32 20.81 -0.33 -35.41
N ALA A 33 20.30 -1.31 -36.17
CA ALA A 33 21.01 -1.96 -37.28
C ALA A 33 20.70 -1.36 -38.67
N GLN A 34 19.49 -0.82 -38.91
CA GLN A 34 19.08 -0.28 -40.22
C GLN A 34 19.76 1.05 -40.61
N GLN A 35 20.39 1.78 -39.68
CA GLN A 35 21.02 3.08 -39.97
C GLN A 35 22.51 3.00 -40.34
N GLY A 36 23.03 1.79 -40.57
CA GLY A 36 24.42 1.53 -41.00
C GLY A 36 24.60 1.25 -42.50
N GLY A 37 23.66 1.66 -43.35
CA GLY A 37 23.78 1.55 -44.82
C GLY A 37 24.34 2.85 -45.43
N PRO A 38 25.38 2.80 -46.29
CA PRO A 38 25.86 3.99 -46.98
C PRO A 38 24.92 4.30 -48.14
N GLU A 39 24.07 5.32 -48.01
CA GLU A 39 23.25 5.78 -49.12
C GLU A 39 23.41 7.28 -49.32
N LEU A 40 23.76 7.64 -50.57
CA LEU A 40 23.98 8.96 -51.16
C LEU A 40 25.42 9.53 -51.15
N ALA A 41 26.30 8.87 -51.90
CA ALA A 41 27.40 9.53 -52.61
C ALA A 41 27.51 9.04 -54.07
N ALA A 42 26.37 8.83 -54.73
CA ALA A 42 26.31 8.55 -56.16
C ALA A 42 25.52 9.66 -56.87
N ARG A 43 26.16 10.84 -56.98
CA ARG A 43 25.90 11.82 -58.05
C ARG A 43 26.97 12.91 -57.98
N ASN A 44 27.78 12.96 -59.04
CA ASN A 44 28.74 14.00 -59.43
C ASN A 44 30.18 13.83 -58.93
N ALA A 45 30.98 13.09 -59.69
CA ALA A 45 32.34 13.49 -60.07
C ALA A 45 32.81 12.64 -61.26
N SER A 46 32.66 13.20 -62.45
CA SER A 46 33.47 12.88 -63.62
C SER A 46 34.94 13.26 -63.37
N GLY A 47 35.88 12.40 -63.73
CA GLY A 47 37.31 12.72 -63.76
C GLY A 47 38.15 11.64 -63.08
N GLY A 48 39.03 11.00 -63.84
CA GLY A 48 39.90 9.94 -63.36
C GLY A 48 40.87 10.43 -62.28
N ASP A 49 41.05 9.61 -61.25
CA ASP A 49 42.34 9.34 -60.61
C ASP A 49 42.19 8.26 -59.55
N VAL A 50 43.29 7.56 -59.32
CA VAL A 50 43.43 6.34 -58.51
C VAL A 50 42.99 6.59 -57.06
N ALA A 51 41.93 5.91 -56.61
CA ALA A 51 41.43 6.01 -55.24
C ALA A 51 42.27 5.15 -54.27
N VAL A 52 43.16 5.83 -53.52
CA VAL A 52 43.85 5.27 -52.34
C VAL A 52 42.81 4.95 -51.25
N ALA A 53 42.85 3.72 -50.73
CA ALA A 53 41.97 3.24 -49.68
C ALA A 53 42.27 3.92 -48.33
N THR A 54 41.57 5.02 -48.02
CA THR A 54 41.54 5.59 -46.66
C THR A 54 40.49 4.89 -45.79
N LYS A 55 40.95 4.17 -44.77
CA LYS A 55 40.16 3.58 -43.68
C LYS A 55 39.32 4.67 -42.98
N PRO A 56 37.98 4.53 -42.83
CA PRO A 56 37.18 5.58 -42.22
C PRO A 56 37.46 5.64 -40.70
N ARG A 57 37.91 6.80 -40.21
CA ARG A 57 38.00 7.13 -38.79
C ARG A 57 36.57 7.21 -38.21
N ARG A 58 36.21 6.28 -37.32
CA ARG A 58 34.99 6.37 -36.48
C ARG A 58 35.07 7.66 -35.65
N GLY A 59 34.22 8.65 -35.94
CA GLY A 59 34.18 9.92 -35.22
C GLY A 59 33.53 9.78 -33.83
N LEU A 60 33.95 10.62 -32.87
CA LEU A 60 33.39 10.75 -31.51
C LEU A 60 31.84 10.84 -31.45
N SER A 61 31.18 11.21 -32.55
CA SER A 61 29.71 11.26 -32.63
C SER A 61 29.04 9.87 -32.67
N GLU A 62 29.74 8.81 -33.03
CA GLU A 62 29.17 7.44 -33.05
C GLU A 62 29.23 6.76 -31.69
N THR A 63 30.27 7.03 -30.89
CA THR A 63 30.43 6.46 -29.54
C THR A 63 29.50 7.10 -28.51
N LEU A 64 29.09 8.36 -28.72
CA LEU A 64 28.16 9.09 -27.85
C LEU A 64 26.67 8.85 -28.17
N ARG A 65 26.34 8.13 -29.26
CA ARG A 65 24.95 7.88 -29.68
C ARG A 65 24.13 7.07 -28.66
N PRO A 66 24.61 5.95 -28.10
CA PRO A 66 23.85 5.17 -27.11
C PRO A 66 23.52 5.98 -25.85
N TYR A 67 24.47 6.79 -25.38
CA TYR A 67 24.26 7.69 -24.22
C TYR A 67 23.21 8.77 -24.49
N ARG A 68 23.08 9.25 -25.74
CA ARG A 68 22.04 10.22 -26.14
C ARG A 68 20.65 9.58 -26.22
N VAL A 69 20.55 8.30 -26.60
CA VAL A 69 19.29 7.54 -26.57
C VAL A 69 18.82 7.36 -25.13
N ILE A 70 19.72 6.98 -24.23
CA ILE A 70 19.44 6.86 -22.79
C ILE A 70 19.01 8.19 -22.21
N GLY A 71 19.73 9.28 -22.52
CA GLY A 71 19.36 10.61 -22.06
C GLY A 71 17.95 11.01 -22.50
N GLY A 72 17.55 10.66 -23.72
CA GLY A 72 16.19 10.86 -24.22
C GLY A 72 15.15 9.99 -23.52
N LEU A 73 15.47 8.72 -23.27
CA LEU A 73 14.59 7.77 -22.59
C LEU A 73 14.35 8.17 -21.14
N VAL A 74 15.40 8.49 -20.39
CA VAL A 74 15.31 8.93 -19.00
C VAL A 74 14.51 10.24 -18.92
N PHE A 75 14.82 11.20 -19.78
CA PHE A 75 14.13 12.50 -19.78
C PHE A 75 12.63 12.35 -20.11
N SER A 76 12.29 11.63 -21.18
CA SER A 76 10.88 11.41 -21.57
C SER A 76 10.11 10.67 -20.49
N PHE A 77 10.68 9.58 -19.99
CA PHE A 77 10.05 8.75 -18.98
C PHE A 77 9.79 9.55 -17.69
N SER A 78 10.77 10.30 -17.21
CA SER A 78 10.60 11.15 -16.03
C SER A 78 9.55 12.24 -16.26
N VAL A 79 9.60 12.93 -17.40
CA VAL A 79 8.63 14.01 -17.72
C VAL A 79 7.21 13.47 -17.85
N VAL A 80 7.01 12.38 -18.59
CA VAL A 80 5.68 11.79 -18.82
C VAL A 80 5.11 11.21 -17.53
N THR A 81 5.92 10.54 -16.71
CA THR A 81 5.48 9.97 -15.44
C THR A 81 5.09 11.06 -14.45
N LEU A 82 5.91 12.11 -14.29
CA LEU A 82 5.65 13.21 -13.36
C LEU A 82 4.51 14.13 -13.83
N THR A 83 4.44 14.44 -15.13
CA THR A 83 3.38 15.28 -15.69
C THR A 83 2.06 14.53 -15.72
N GLY A 84 2.07 13.24 -16.05
CA GLY A 84 0.89 12.39 -16.05
C GLY A 84 0.30 12.21 -14.65
N SER A 85 1.14 11.97 -13.63
CA SER A 85 0.66 11.87 -12.25
C SER A 85 0.12 13.20 -11.71
N ALA A 86 0.75 14.33 -12.04
CA ALA A 86 0.25 15.66 -11.68
C ALA A 86 -1.09 16.00 -12.35
N LEU A 87 -1.25 15.65 -13.64
CA LEU A 87 -2.47 15.92 -14.39
C LEU A 87 -3.67 15.08 -13.89
N LEU A 88 -3.43 13.82 -13.51
CA LEU A 88 -4.43 12.96 -12.89
C LEU A 88 -4.94 13.50 -11.56
N SER A 89 -4.00 13.98 -10.73
CA SER A 89 -4.32 14.56 -9.42
C SER A 89 -5.22 15.79 -9.58
N LEU A 90 -5.00 16.60 -10.61
CA LEU A 90 -5.85 17.76 -10.92
C LEU A 90 -7.25 17.37 -11.43
N LEU A 91 -7.35 16.30 -12.23
CA LEU A 91 -8.58 15.92 -12.94
C LEU A 91 -9.48 14.93 -12.18
N HIS A 92 -9.08 14.44 -11.00
CA HIS A 92 -9.85 13.46 -10.19
C HIS A 92 -10.29 12.20 -10.96
N LEU A 93 -9.52 11.79 -11.97
CA LEU A 93 -9.84 10.60 -12.77
C LEU A 93 -9.38 9.31 -12.08
N PRO A 94 -10.12 8.20 -12.20
CA PRO A 94 -9.74 6.92 -11.60
C PRO A 94 -8.41 6.42 -12.19
N GLN A 95 -7.52 5.92 -11.34
CA GLN A 95 -6.18 5.45 -11.73
C GLN A 95 -6.23 4.31 -12.77
N ASP A 96 -7.32 3.56 -12.83
CA ASP A 96 -7.53 2.50 -13.81
C ASP A 96 -7.64 3.03 -15.25
N ALA A 97 -8.04 4.29 -15.45
CA ALA A 97 -8.20 4.85 -16.79
C ALA A 97 -6.88 4.88 -17.58
N ILE A 98 -5.76 5.22 -16.92
CA ILE A 98 -4.43 5.20 -17.57
C ILE A 98 -4.00 3.79 -17.92
N ARG A 99 -4.25 2.83 -17.03
CA ARG A 99 -3.93 1.42 -17.28
C ARG A 99 -4.65 0.94 -18.54
N TRP A 100 -5.93 1.25 -18.69
CA TRP A 100 -6.69 0.87 -19.88
C TRP A 100 -6.21 1.59 -21.15
N VAL A 101 -5.95 2.90 -21.10
CA VAL A 101 -5.38 3.64 -22.24
C VAL A 101 -4.04 3.05 -22.67
N ALA A 102 -3.18 2.72 -21.72
CA ALA A 102 -1.88 2.11 -21.96
C ALA A 102 -1.98 0.69 -22.57
N LEU A 103 -2.92 -0.13 -22.09
CA LEU A 103 -3.16 -1.48 -22.63
C LEU A 103 -3.71 -1.42 -24.06
N VAL A 104 -4.65 -0.51 -24.34
CA VAL A 104 -5.18 -0.29 -25.69
C VAL A 104 -4.07 0.14 -26.65
N ALA A 105 -3.19 1.05 -26.21
CA ALA A 105 -2.03 1.48 -27.00
C ALA A 105 -1.06 0.31 -27.27
N LEU A 106 -0.78 -0.54 -26.27
CA LEU A 106 0.10 -1.70 -26.41
C LEU A 106 -0.46 -2.73 -27.41
N VAL A 107 -1.77 -3.01 -27.37
CA VAL A 107 -2.45 -3.89 -28.32
C VAL A 107 -2.40 -3.30 -29.73
N ALA A 108 -2.66 -1.99 -29.88
CA ALA A 108 -2.59 -1.31 -31.18
C ALA A 108 -1.18 -1.39 -31.81
N ILE A 109 -0.13 -1.23 -31.01
CA ILE A 109 1.27 -1.38 -31.47
C ILE A 109 1.57 -2.83 -31.85
N GLY A 110 1.13 -3.80 -31.03
CA GLY A 110 1.28 -5.22 -31.35
C GLY A 110 0.60 -5.61 -32.67
N LEU A 111 -0.59 -5.07 -32.93
CA LEU A 111 -1.31 -5.25 -34.20
C LEU A 111 -0.59 -4.57 -35.38
N GLY A 112 -0.01 -3.39 -35.17
CA GLY A 112 0.82 -2.71 -36.17
C GLY A 112 2.06 -3.50 -36.58
N LEU A 113 2.70 -4.19 -35.63
CA LEU A 113 3.84 -5.07 -35.91
C LEU A 113 3.45 -6.33 -36.69
N MET A 114 2.19 -6.79 -36.58
CA MET A 114 1.66 -7.96 -37.29
C MET A 114 1.16 -7.61 -38.70
N PHE A 115 0.49 -6.47 -38.84
CA PHE A 115 -0.11 -6.00 -40.09
C PHE A 115 0.41 -4.61 -40.47
N PRO A 116 1.34 -4.49 -41.45
CA PRO A 116 1.91 -3.21 -41.86
C PRO A 116 0.88 -2.20 -42.39
N THR A 117 -0.31 -2.66 -42.79
CA THR A 117 -1.43 -1.81 -43.22
C THR A 117 -2.10 -1.05 -42.05
N VAL A 118 -2.03 -1.61 -40.84
CA VAL A 118 -2.59 -0.99 -39.62
C VAL A 118 -1.70 0.16 -39.14
N GLU A 119 -0.38 0.03 -39.32
CA GLU A 119 0.62 1.08 -39.04
C GLU A 119 0.29 2.37 -39.83
N GLN A 120 0.01 2.25 -41.13
CA GLN A 120 -0.37 3.38 -41.98
C GLN A 120 -1.70 4.03 -41.57
N LEU A 121 -2.65 3.27 -41.00
CA LEU A 121 -3.92 3.80 -40.52
C LEU A 121 -3.76 4.57 -39.20
N LEU A 122 -2.90 4.08 -38.31
CA LEU A 122 -2.54 4.73 -37.04
C LEU A 122 -1.72 6.02 -37.26
N GLU A 123 -0.88 6.08 -38.29
CA GLU A 123 -0.06 7.26 -38.60
C GLU A 123 -0.85 8.41 -39.25
N ARG A 124 -1.97 8.13 -39.92
CA ARG A 124 -2.81 9.16 -40.58
C ARG A 124 -3.22 10.33 -39.69
N PRO A 125 -3.73 10.16 -38.46
CA PRO A 125 -4.07 11.27 -37.58
C PRO A 125 -2.82 12.08 -37.13
N PHE A 126 -1.67 11.42 -36.92
CA PHE A 126 -0.43 12.07 -36.51
C PHE A 126 0.30 12.78 -37.65
N SER A 127 0.10 12.34 -38.89
CA SER A 127 0.65 12.98 -40.10
C SER A 127 0.10 14.39 -40.36
N ARG A 128 -1.03 14.75 -39.72
CA ARG A 128 -1.62 16.11 -39.75
C ARG A 128 -0.91 17.10 -38.83
N ILE A 129 -0.09 16.62 -37.89
CA ILE A 129 0.73 17.47 -37.02
C ILE A 129 2.02 17.77 -37.79
N PRO A 130 2.36 19.05 -38.08
CA PRO A 130 3.54 19.39 -38.86
C PRO A 130 4.80 18.95 -38.11
N GLN A 131 5.40 17.85 -38.55
CA GLN A 131 6.72 17.44 -38.10
C GLN A 131 7.73 18.47 -38.61
N LYS A 132 8.05 19.48 -37.79
CA LYS A 132 9.26 20.27 -38.01
C LYS A 132 10.41 19.27 -38.07
N GLN A 133 11.00 19.09 -39.25
CA GLN A 133 12.20 18.30 -39.45
C GLN A 133 13.28 18.84 -38.50
N VAL A 134 13.43 18.21 -37.33
CA VAL A 134 14.56 18.43 -36.44
C VAL A 134 15.75 17.85 -37.18
N GLY A 135 16.47 18.73 -37.89
CA GLY A 135 17.53 18.37 -38.82
C GLY A 135 18.51 17.35 -38.25
N ASN A 136 18.53 16.19 -38.91
CA ASN A 136 19.62 15.24 -39.18
C ASN A 136 20.89 15.17 -38.29
N ARG A 137 20.82 15.51 -36.99
CA ARG A 137 21.95 15.42 -36.03
C ARG A 137 21.58 14.81 -34.67
N ARG A 138 20.30 14.44 -34.46
CA ARG A 138 19.75 14.00 -33.16
C ARG A 138 18.97 12.67 -33.17
N ASN A 139 19.21 11.79 -34.14
CA ASN A 139 18.46 10.52 -34.31
C ASN A 139 18.36 9.64 -33.06
N GLY A 140 19.31 9.71 -32.13
CA GLY A 140 19.24 8.93 -30.88
C GLY A 140 18.25 9.48 -29.84
N PHE A 141 18.15 10.80 -29.68
CA PHE A 141 17.34 11.39 -28.61
C PHE A 141 15.84 11.28 -28.90
N GLY A 142 15.42 11.50 -30.14
CA GLY A 142 14.01 11.38 -30.55
C GLY A 142 13.49 9.94 -30.43
N LEU A 143 14.31 8.96 -30.76
CA LEU A 143 13.99 7.55 -30.55
C LEU A 143 13.86 7.24 -29.05
N GLY A 144 14.77 7.76 -28.22
CA GLY A 144 14.68 7.67 -26.76
C GLY A 144 13.39 8.28 -26.20
N LEU A 145 12.95 9.42 -26.74
CA LEU A 145 11.70 10.05 -26.33
C LEU A 145 10.48 9.16 -26.58
N ALA A 146 10.39 8.55 -27.77
CA ALA A 146 9.29 7.65 -28.12
C ALA A 146 9.29 6.37 -27.27
N LEU A 147 10.47 5.77 -27.04
CA LEU A 147 10.61 4.55 -26.24
C LEU A 147 10.27 4.77 -24.75
N GLY A 148 10.52 5.97 -24.20
CA GLY A 148 10.19 6.29 -22.81
C GLY A 148 8.69 6.23 -22.50
N VAL A 149 7.84 6.67 -23.44
CA VAL A 149 6.38 6.61 -23.30
C VAL A 149 5.87 5.17 -23.29
N LEU A 150 6.46 4.33 -24.15
CA LEU A 150 6.10 2.92 -24.28
C LEU A 150 6.53 2.07 -23.08
N TYR A 151 7.41 2.59 -22.23
CA TYR A 151 7.97 1.86 -21.09
C TYR A 151 7.09 1.94 -19.84
N VAL A 152 6.29 2.99 -19.71
CA VAL A 152 5.39 3.25 -18.58
C VAL A 152 4.46 2.07 -18.25
N PRO A 153 3.81 1.39 -19.21
CA PRO A 153 2.88 0.29 -18.93
C PRO A 153 3.57 -0.99 -18.41
N CYS A 154 4.86 -1.17 -18.73
CA CYS A 154 5.65 -2.34 -18.36
C CYS A 154 6.35 -2.18 -17.00
N ALA A 155 6.26 -1.00 -16.37
CA ALA A 155 7.05 -0.65 -15.20
C ALA A 155 6.42 -1.09 -13.86
N GLY A 156 5.62 -2.15 -13.84
CA GLY A 156 5.24 -2.94 -12.65
C GLY A 156 4.69 -2.18 -11.42
N PRO A 157 4.66 -2.84 -10.25
CA PRO A 157 4.18 -2.26 -8.99
C PRO A 157 5.07 -1.11 -8.47
N VAL A 158 6.34 -1.07 -8.88
CA VAL A 158 7.29 -0.05 -8.44
C VAL A 158 6.95 1.31 -9.04
N LEU A 159 6.59 1.38 -10.32
CA LEU A 159 6.10 2.62 -10.91
C LEU A 159 4.75 3.03 -10.31
N ALA A 160 3.87 2.07 -9.99
CA ALA A 160 2.63 2.38 -9.27
C ALA A 160 2.91 3.04 -7.92
N ALA A 161 3.88 2.55 -7.15
CA ALA A 161 4.32 3.17 -5.90
C ALA A 161 4.91 4.58 -6.11
N ILE A 162 5.68 4.81 -7.19
CA ILE A 162 6.22 6.13 -7.54
C ILE A 162 5.11 7.10 -7.95
N VAL A 163 4.13 6.63 -8.73
CA VAL A 163 2.97 7.42 -9.18
C VAL A 163 2.08 7.77 -7.99
N VAL A 164 1.82 6.83 -7.08
CA VAL A 164 1.08 7.07 -5.83
C VAL A 164 1.83 8.06 -4.95
N ALA A 165 3.14 7.91 -4.78
CA ALA A 165 3.98 8.85 -4.04
C ALA A 165 4.08 10.24 -4.70
N GLY A 166 3.90 10.32 -6.02
CA GLY A 166 3.83 11.59 -6.76
C GLY A 166 2.46 12.26 -6.72
N ALA A 167 1.39 11.48 -6.58
CA ALA A 167 0.00 11.96 -6.53
C ALA A 167 -0.37 12.59 -5.18
N THR A 168 0.39 12.34 -4.10
CA THR A 168 0.17 12.90 -2.76
C THR A 168 0.65 14.36 -2.57
N ALA A 169 0.73 15.12 -3.66
CA ALA A 169 0.83 16.59 -3.72
C ALA A 169 2.01 17.28 -3.01
N GLN A 170 3.12 16.58 -2.75
CA GLN A 170 4.44 17.22 -2.64
C GLN A 170 5.42 16.48 -3.55
N ILE A 171 5.83 17.11 -4.65
CA ILE A 171 6.98 16.66 -5.44
C ILE A 171 8.23 16.94 -4.59
N GLY A 172 8.41 16.16 -3.53
CA GLY A 172 9.60 16.22 -2.69
C GLY A 172 10.82 15.78 -3.48
N VAL A 173 12.00 16.26 -3.07
CA VAL A 173 13.29 15.87 -3.67
C VAL A 173 13.45 14.34 -3.68
N GLY A 174 12.85 13.63 -2.72
CA GLY A 174 12.83 12.17 -2.65
C GLY A 174 12.17 11.49 -3.87
N THR A 175 11.01 11.98 -4.33
CA THR A 175 10.29 11.41 -5.48
C THR A 175 11.04 11.67 -6.78
N ILE A 176 11.66 12.85 -6.92
CA ILE A 176 12.51 13.18 -8.07
C ILE A 176 13.74 12.26 -8.10
N VAL A 177 14.44 12.12 -6.97
CA VAL A 177 15.61 11.26 -6.85
C VAL A 177 15.25 9.80 -7.14
N LEU A 178 14.13 9.31 -6.60
CA LEU A 178 13.65 7.95 -6.83
C LEU A 178 13.31 7.70 -8.31
N THR A 179 12.61 8.65 -8.96
CA THR A 179 12.22 8.56 -10.37
C THR A 179 13.45 8.58 -11.29
N LEU A 180 14.41 9.47 -11.03
CA LEU A 180 15.65 9.55 -11.80
C LEU A 180 16.52 8.29 -11.61
N ALA A 181 16.64 7.79 -10.38
CA ALA A 181 17.39 6.59 -10.09
C ALA A 181 16.76 5.35 -10.74
N PHE A 182 15.42 5.25 -10.71
CA PHE A 182 14.68 4.19 -11.40
C PHE A 182 14.88 4.24 -12.92
N ALA A 183 14.74 5.43 -13.52
CA ALA A 183 14.96 5.62 -14.94
C ALA A 183 16.41 5.27 -15.36
N ALA A 184 17.41 5.65 -14.55
CA ALA A 184 18.80 5.29 -14.77
C ALA A 184 19.04 3.78 -14.66
N GLY A 185 18.45 3.12 -13.66
CA GLY A 185 18.53 1.66 -13.48
C GLY A 185 17.92 0.89 -14.65
N ALA A 186 16.76 1.33 -15.14
CA ALA A 186 16.08 0.73 -16.29
C ALA A 186 16.84 0.91 -17.62
N ALA A 187 17.58 2.01 -17.76
CA ALA A 187 18.33 2.29 -18.97
C ALA A 187 19.58 1.41 -19.15
N LEU A 188 20.15 0.88 -18.07
CA LEU A 188 21.40 0.11 -18.11
C LEU A 188 21.27 -1.24 -18.85
N PRO A 189 20.26 -2.10 -18.57
CA PRO A 189 20.06 -3.33 -19.34
C PRO A 189 19.79 -3.05 -20.82
N LEU A 190 18.99 -2.01 -21.12
CA LEU A 190 18.70 -1.60 -22.50
C LEU A 190 19.95 -1.14 -23.24
N LEU A 191 20.86 -0.42 -22.58
CA LEU A 191 22.16 -0.05 -23.15
C LEU A 191 23.00 -1.28 -23.47
N PHE A 192 23.06 -2.23 -22.55
CA PHE A 192 23.80 -3.47 -22.74
C PHE A 192 23.28 -4.25 -23.95
N PHE A 193 21.97 -4.42 -24.07
CA PHE A 193 21.36 -5.08 -25.22
C PHE A 193 21.56 -4.30 -26.51
N ALA A 194 21.36 -2.97 -26.53
CA ALA A 194 21.59 -2.16 -27.72
C ALA A 194 23.03 -2.30 -28.26
N LEU A 195 24.04 -2.32 -27.38
CA LEU A 195 25.44 -2.50 -27.75
C LEU A 195 25.77 -3.94 -28.20
N ALA A 196 25.22 -4.94 -27.52
CA ALA A 196 25.37 -6.35 -27.92
C ALA A 196 24.76 -6.59 -29.32
N GLY A 197 23.66 -5.90 -29.59
CA GLY A 197 22.91 -5.94 -30.84
C GLY A 197 23.68 -5.55 -32.07
N GLN A 198 24.36 -4.42 -32.00
CA GLN A 198 25.17 -3.91 -33.11
C GLN A 198 26.26 -4.92 -33.50
N ARG A 199 26.90 -5.57 -32.52
CA ARG A 199 27.92 -6.60 -32.77
C ARG A 199 27.33 -7.87 -33.38
N VAL A 200 26.14 -8.29 -32.97
CA VAL A 200 25.49 -9.51 -33.47
C VAL A 200 24.88 -9.29 -34.87
N ALA A 201 24.26 -8.14 -35.12
CA ALA A 201 23.66 -7.77 -36.40
C ALA A 201 24.70 -7.54 -37.52
N GLU A 202 25.92 -7.14 -37.18
CA GLU A 202 27.07 -7.08 -38.09
C GLU A 202 27.62 -8.47 -38.43
N ARG A 203 27.55 -9.44 -37.49
CA ARG A 203 28.13 -10.80 -37.67
C ARG A 203 27.18 -11.82 -38.29
N VAL A 204 25.87 -11.69 -38.09
CA VAL A 204 24.90 -12.75 -38.43
C VAL A 204 23.97 -12.30 -39.55
N SER A 205 24.33 -12.61 -40.81
CA SER A 205 23.54 -12.31 -42.00
C SER A 205 22.19 -13.06 -42.05
N ALA A 206 22.07 -14.19 -41.33
CA ALA A 206 20.84 -14.96 -41.17
C ALA A 206 19.73 -14.17 -40.43
N PHE A 207 20.11 -13.24 -39.56
CA PHE A 207 19.16 -12.44 -38.77
C PHE A 207 18.41 -11.40 -39.64
N ARG A 208 19.05 -10.93 -40.73
CA ARG A 208 18.40 -10.03 -41.70
C ARG A 208 17.37 -10.76 -42.58
N ARG A 209 17.62 -12.04 -42.91
CA ARG A 209 16.72 -12.83 -43.78
C ARG A 209 15.39 -13.19 -43.13
N ARG A 210 15.32 -13.25 -41.79
CA ARG A 210 14.10 -13.57 -41.02
C ARG A 210 13.46 -12.36 -40.32
N GLN A 211 13.79 -11.14 -40.75
CA GLN A 211 13.28 -9.91 -40.13
C GLN A 211 11.75 -9.85 -40.01
N ARG A 212 11.04 -10.32 -41.04
CA ARG A 212 9.58 -10.34 -41.06
C ARG A 212 9.01 -11.33 -40.05
N GLU A 213 9.56 -12.53 -39.97
CA GLU A 213 9.15 -13.55 -39.00
C GLU A 213 9.39 -13.07 -37.56
N ILE A 214 10.58 -12.52 -37.28
CA ILE A 214 10.92 -12.01 -35.95
C ILE A 214 10.00 -10.87 -35.52
N ARG A 215 9.64 -9.96 -36.44
CA ARG A 215 8.71 -8.85 -36.15
C ARG A 215 7.29 -9.35 -35.84
N VAL A 216 6.78 -10.30 -36.63
CA VAL A 216 5.45 -10.87 -36.42
C VAL A 216 5.40 -11.66 -35.11
N THR A 217 6.41 -12.48 -34.82
CA THR A 217 6.49 -13.21 -33.54
C THR A 217 6.56 -12.25 -32.36
N ALA A 218 7.35 -11.17 -32.45
CA ALA A 218 7.38 -10.13 -31.43
C ALA A 218 6.00 -9.48 -31.21
N GLY A 219 5.29 -9.13 -32.28
CA GLY A 219 3.93 -8.58 -32.20
C GLY A 219 2.92 -9.53 -31.54
N ILE A 220 2.95 -10.83 -31.89
CA ILE A 220 2.11 -11.86 -31.25
C ILE A 220 2.39 -11.93 -29.75
N VAL A 221 3.66 -11.99 -29.36
CA VAL A 221 4.07 -12.07 -27.95
C VAL A 221 3.65 -10.81 -27.18
N THR A 222 3.77 -9.62 -27.77
CA THR A 222 3.30 -8.37 -27.15
C THR A 222 1.79 -8.36 -26.92
N ILE A 223 0.99 -8.86 -27.87
CA ILE A 223 -0.47 -8.96 -27.70
C ILE A 223 -0.83 -9.97 -26.61
N LEU A 224 -0.22 -11.16 -26.64
CA LEU A 224 -0.46 -12.19 -25.61
C LEU A 224 -0.12 -11.67 -24.21
N LEU A 225 0.95 -10.89 -24.08
CA LEU A 225 1.32 -10.25 -22.84
C LEU A 225 0.33 -9.15 -22.41
N ALA A 226 -0.15 -8.32 -23.35
CA ALA A 226 -1.15 -7.30 -23.06
C ALA A 226 -2.45 -7.94 -22.52
N VAL A 227 -2.88 -9.05 -23.11
CA VAL A 227 -4.00 -9.86 -22.63
C VAL A 227 -3.71 -10.44 -21.25
N ALA A 228 -2.50 -10.99 -21.03
CA ALA A 228 -2.10 -11.50 -19.71
C ALA A 228 -2.12 -10.42 -18.62
N LEU A 229 -1.77 -9.17 -18.95
CA LEU A 229 -1.83 -8.02 -18.03
C LEU A 229 -3.27 -7.59 -17.67
N VAL A 230 -4.25 -7.83 -18.54
CA VAL A 230 -5.67 -7.63 -18.23
C VAL A 230 -6.10 -8.60 -17.12
N PHE A 231 -5.69 -9.87 -17.22
CA PHE A 231 -5.98 -10.90 -16.23
C PHE A 231 -5.02 -10.91 -15.03
N ASN A 232 -4.13 -9.92 -14.91
CA ASN A 232 -3.16 -9.80 -13.82
C ASN A 232 -2.20 -11.01 -13.68
N LEU A 233 -2.05 -11.80 -14.75
CA LEU A 233 -1.31 -13.05 -14.76
C LEU A 233 0.20 -12.89 -14.47
N PRO A 234 0.89 -11.82 -14.90
CA PRO A 234 2.29 -11.59 -14.55
C PRO A 234 2.52 -11.39 -13.05
N ALA A 235 1.55 -10.84 -12.32
CA ALA A 235 1.63 -10.70 -10.86
C ALA A 235 1.52 -12.07 -10.17
N VAL A 236 0.65 -12.95 -10.69
CA VAL A 236 0.54 -14.35 -10.23
C VAL A 236 1.82 -15.12 -10.54
N LEU A 237 2.39 -14.96 -11.74
CA LEU A 237 3.63 -15.62 -12.15
C LEU A 237 4.85 -15.12 -11.36
N GLN A 238 4.93 -13.82 -11.05
CA GLN A 238 5.98 -13.26 -10.19
C GLN A 238 5.90 -13.76 -8.75
N ARG A 239 4.70 -14.03 -8.21
CA ARG A 239 4.52 -14.66 -6.90
C ARG A 239 4.84 -16.15 -6.90
N ALA A 240 4.76 -16.81 -8.05
CA ALA A 240 5.05 -18.23 -8.21
C ALA A 240 6.55 -18.55 -8.46
N ILE A 241 7.39 -17.55 -8.76
CA ILE A 241 8.84 -17.76 -8.96
C ILE A 241 9.54 -17.80 -7.57
N PRO A 242 10.37 -18.82 -7.28
CA PRO A 242 11.02 -18.99 -5.99
C PRO A 242 11.84 -17.78 -5.53
N ASP A 243 11.67 -17.48 -4.26
CA ASP A 243 11.81 -16.18 -3.63
C ASP A 243 13.26 -15.90 -3.15
N TYR A 244 14.20 -15.71 -4.08
CA TYR A 244 15.60 -15.42 -3.73
C TYR A 244 15.79 -13.98 -3.21
N THR A 245 14.90 -13.05 -3.58
CA THR A 245 14.92 -11.67 -3.10
C THR A 245 14.34 -11.49 -1.71
N SER A 246 13.30 -12.23 -1.31
CA SER A 246 12.77 -12.15 0.05
C SER A 246 13.76 -12.69 1.09
N SER A 247 14.63 -13.63 0.74
CA SER A 247 15.68 -14.11 1.65
C SER A 247 16.69 -13.01 2.03
N LEU A 248 17.00 -12.11 1.08
CA LEU A 248 17.86 -10.95 1.30
C LEU A 248 17.11 -9.82 2.04
N GLN A 249 15.83 -9.65 1.72
CA GLN A 249 14.93 -8.69 2.35
C GLN A 249 14.58 -9.09 3.79
N ASN A 250 14.49 -10.39 4.08
CA ASN A 250 14.28 -10.96 5.41
C ASN A 250 15.55 -10.88 6.25
N ARG A 251 16.75 -11.07 5.67
CA ARG A 251 18.02 -10.86 6.39
C ARG A 251 18.31 -9.41 6.72
N LEU A 252 17.75 -8.46 5.95
CA LEU A 252 17.79 -7.03 6.26
C LEU A 252 16.60 -6.58 7.13
N GLY A 253 15.47 -7.29 7.10
CA GLY A 253 14.25 -6.96 7.82
C GLY A 253 14.08 -7.62 9.20
N SER A 254 14.84 -8.68 9.50
CA SER A 254 14.68 -9.47 10.73
C SER A 254 15.44 -8.96 11.95
N ASP A 255 16.32 -7.95 11.78
CA ASP A 255 17.10 -7.44 12.91
C ASP A 255 16.24 -6.44 13.72
N ARG A 256 15.97 -6.74 15.00
CA ARG A 256 15.19 -5.86 15.89
C ARG A 256 15.81 -4.46 15.98
N GLN A 257 17.15 -4.38 15.93
CA GLN A 257 17.89 -3.11 15.87
C GLN A 257 17.71 -2.36 14.54
N LEU A 258 17.47 -3.06 13.41
CA LEU A 258 17.14 -2.39 12.15
C LEU A 258 15.69 -1.91 12.12
N ARG A 259 14.73 -2.63 12.69
CA ARG A 259 13.33 -2.17 12.79
C ARG A 259 13.18 -0.92 13.66
N GLU A 260 13.98 -0.83 14.72
CA GLU A 260 14.08 0.35 15.58
C GLU A 260 14.76 1.53 14.85
N LYS A 261 15.83 1.26 14.08
CA LYS A 261 16.51 2.26 13.25
C LYS A 261 15.77 2.63 11.94
N LEU A 262 14.85 1.80 11.46
CA LEU A 262 14.07 2.01 10.24
C LEU A 262 12.77 2.78 10.48
N ASN A 263 12.46 3.17 11.72
CA ASN A 263 11.37 4.09 12.03
C ASN A 263 10.04 3.72 11.32
N LEU A 264 9.72 2.43 11.23
CA LEU A 264 8.55 1.88 10.50
C LEU A 264 7.18 2.20 11.13
N GLY A 265 7.09 3.29 11.91
CA GLY A 265 5.83 3.87 12.36
C GLY A 265 5.61 5.14 11.57
N GLY A 266 4.83 5.02 10.50
CA GLY A 266 4.53 6.12 9.60
C GLY A 266 5.75 6.73 8.88
N ILE A 267 5.46 7.60 7.93
CA ILE A 267 6.49 8.40 7.25
C ILE A 267 6.96 9.48 8.25
N VAL A 268 8.22 9.44 8.66
CA VAL A 268 8.81 10.50 9.51
C VAL A 268 8.84 11.79 8.71
N ASN A 269 8.27 12.84 9.30
CA ASN A 269 8.21 14.19 8.76
C ASN A 269 8.46 15.22 9.87
N ASP A 270 8.55 16.50 9.49
CA ASP A 270 8.88 17.58 10.42
C ASP A 270 7.86 17.74 11.57
N GLN A 271 6.61 17.29 11.39
CA GLN A 271 5.56 17.39 12.41
C GLN A 271 5.62 16.25 13.43
N ASN A 272 6.21 15.09 13.11
CA ASN A 272 6.12 13.89 13.93
C ASN A 272 7.47 13.29 14.36
N ALA A 273 8.58 13.90 13.93
CA ALA A 273 9.92 13.45 14.26
C ALA A 273 10.18 13.41 15.78
N GLN A 274 9.60 14.36 16.52
CA GLN A 274 9.80 14.48 17.97
C GLN A 274 8.94 13.52 18.80
N LEU A 275 7.96 12.82 18.20
CA LEU A 275 7.13 11.86 18.93
C LEU A 275 7.95 10.71 19.53
N SER A 276 9.10 10.36 18.93
CA SER A 276 10.00 9.35 19.48
C SER A 276 10.75 9.78 20.75
N ASN A 277 10.58 11.02 21.20
CA ASN A 277 11.13 11.48 22.48
C ASN A 277 10.28 11.02 23.67
N CYS A 278 9.04 10.59 23.44
CA CYS A 278 8.18 10.01 24.46
C CYS A 278 8.43 8.51 24.56
N SER A 279 8.42 8.00 25.78
CA SER A 279 8.30 6.58 26.07
C SER A 279 6.84 6.13 25.97
N ASN A 280 6.63 4.83 25.78
CA ASN A 280 5.28 4.26 25.80
C ASN A 280 4.80 4.15 27.26
N GLY A 281 3.74 4.87 27.62
CA GLY A 281 3.15 4.80 28.95
C GLY A 281 4.00 5.46 30.05
N GLY A 282 4.73 6.52 29.72
CA GLY A 282 5.53 7.27 30.69
C GLY A 282 4.70 7.69 31.91
N LYS A 283 5.24 7.52 33.12
CA LYS A 283 4.54 7.88 34.38
C LYS A 283 4.65 9.36 34.74
N GLU A 284 5.48 10.09 34.00
CA GLU A 284 5.76 11.51 34.18
C GLU A 284 5.56 12.22 32.84
N LEU A 285 5.32 13.53 32.88
CA LEU A 285 5.13 14.33 31.67
C LEU A 285 6.45 14.48 30.88
N GLU A 286 6.47 13.96 29.67
CA GLU A 286 7.59 14.08 28.74
C GLU A 286 7.40 15.27 27.78
N ASN A 287 8.33 15.54 26.86
CA ASN A 287 8.15 16.55 25.82
C ASN A 287 8.52 16.00 24.44
N CYS A 288 7.50 15.85 23.61
CA CYS A 288 7.57 15.06 22.39
C CYS A 288 7.20 15.88 21.15
N GLY A 289 7.41 17.19 21.26
CA GLY A 289 7.15 18.15 20.21
C GLY A 289 5.69 18.57 20.10
N THR A 290 5.43 19.49 19.18
CA THR A 290 4.07 19.94 18.87
C THR A 290 3.24 18.79 18.31
N ALA A 291 1.98 18.71 18.72
CA ALA A 291 1.05 17.71 18.20
C ALA A 291 0.95 17.78 16.66
N PRO A 292 1.11 16.67 15.93
CA PRO A 292 0.91 16.64 14.49
C PRO A 292 -0.52 17.00 14.11
N ASP A 293 -0.72 17.63 12.95
CA ASP A 293 -2.08 17.98 12.50
C ASP A 293 -2.91 16.74 12.14
N PHE A 294 -4.24 16.84 12.28
CA PHE A 294 -5.18 15.90 11.68
C PHE A 294 -5.18 16.06 10.16
N LYS A 295 -4.87 14.97 9.44
CA LYS A 295 -4.78 14.95 7.97
C LYS A 295 -5.76 13.95 7.40
N GLY A 296 -6.35 14.29 6.25
CA GLY A 296 -7.16 13.36 5.47
C GLY A 296 -8.41 12.84 6.17
N ILE A 297 -8.94 13.57 7.17
CA ILE A 297 -10.19 13.20 7.85
C ILE A 297 -11.34 13.29 6.86
N ALA A 298 -12.05 12.18 6.66
CA ALA A 298 -13.12 12.07 5.68
C ALA A 298 -14.38 12.82 6.13
N SER A 299 -14.70 12.75 7.42
CA SER A 299 -15.83 13.44 8.04
C SER A 299 -15.67 13.49 9.55
N TRP A 300 -16.44 14.35 10.20
CA TRP A 300 -16.49 14.48 11.65
C TRP A 300 -17.87 14.13 12.19
N LEU A 301 -17.90 13.46 13.34
CA LEU A 301 -19.11 13.23 14.14
C LEU A 301 -18.98 13.97 15.46
N ASN A 302 -20.11 14.26 16.10
CA ASN A 302 -20.18 14.95 17.40
C ASN A 302 -19.50 16.34 17.41
N THR A 303 -19.36 16.99 16.24
CA THR A 303 -18.96 18.40 16.14
C THR A 303 -20.13 19.26 15.66
N PRO A 304 -20.18 20.56 16.03
CA PRO A 304 -21.23 21.46 15.56
C PRO A 304 -21.32 21.46 14.03
N GLY A 305 -22.45 20.99 13.49
CA GLY A 305 -22.69 20.91 12.05
C GLY A 305 -21.72 19.98 11.28
N GLY A 306 -21.07 19.03 11.95
CA GLY A 306 -20.09 18.12 11.33
C GLY A 306 -18.81 18.81 10.85
N GLN A 307 -18.52 20.01 11.38
CA GLN A 307 -17.37 20.79 10.95
C GLN A 307 -16.04 20.20 11.45
N PRO A 308 -14.95 20.34 10.68
CA PRO A 308 -13.63 19.93 11.11
C PRO A 308 -13.12 20.70 12.32
N LEU A 309 -12.43 19.99 13.21
CA LEU A 309 -11.77 20.58 14.37
C LEU A 309 -10.26 20.73 14.12
N ASP A 310 -9.75 21.94 14.26
CA ASP A 310 -8.31 22.22 14.19
C ASP A 310 -7.69 22.19 15.59
N LEU A 311 -6.59 21.46 15.78
CA LEU A 311 -5.84 21.43 17.05
C LEU A 311 -5.39 22.83 17.51
N ARG A 312 -5.15 23.76 16.57
CA ARG A 312 -4.78 25.14 16.91
C ARG A 312 -5.93 25.89 17.58
N SER A 313 -7.17 25.57 17.22
CA SER A 313 -8.37 26.15 17.85
C SER A 313 -8.56 25.67 19.30
N LEU A 314 -7.90 24.59 19.69
CA LEU A 314 -7.96 24.00 21.03
C LEU A 314 -6.82 24.45 21.95
N ARG A 315 -5.96 25.38 21.50
CA ARG A 315 -4.94 25.96 22.38
C ARG A 315 -5.58 26.58 23.62
N GLY A 316 -4.94 26.38 24.77
CA GLY A 316 -5.51 26.70 26.08
C GLY A 316 -6.24 25.53 26.76
N LYS A 317 -6.62 24.48 26.02
CA LYS A 317 -7.18 23.23 26.57
C LYS A 317 -6.15 22.10 26.61
N VAL A 318 -6.31 21.19 27.56
CA VAL A 318 -5.64 19.88 27.53
C VAL A 318 -6.43 18.98 26.58
N VAL A 319 -5.77 18.35 25.62
CA VAL A 319 -6.42 17.54 24.59
C VAL A 319 -5.92 16.10 24.65
N LEU A 320 -6.84 15.14 24.69
CA LEU A 320 -6.54 13.72 24.50
C LEU A 320 -6.95 13.30 23.08
N VAL A 321 -6.01 12.79 22.31
CA VAL A 321 -6.28 12.13 21.03
C VAL A 321 -6.33 10.64 21.27
N ASP A 322 -7.49 10.03 21.05
CA ASP A 322 -7.76 8.61 21.29
C ASP A 322 -8.00 7.89 19.95
N PHE A 323 -7.10 7.00 19.56
CA PHE A 323 -7.22 6.18 18.36
C PHE A 323 -7.98 4.91 18.67
N TRP A 324 -9.10 4.71 17.99
CA TRP A 324 -10.01 3.60 18.25
C TRP A 324 -10.62 3.05 16.95
N ALA A 325 -11.18 1.84 17.05
CA ALA A 325 -12.06 1.24 16.05
C ALA A 325 -13.26 0.66 16.79
N TYR A 326 -14.48 0.76 16.25
CA TYR A 326 -15.66 0.42 17.05
C TYR A 326 -15.82 -1.10 17.27
N SER A 327 -15.31 -1.95 16.38
CA SER A 327 -15.37 -3.41 16.54
C SER A 327 -14.22 -4.00 17.38
N CYS A 328 -13.22 -3.18 17.71
CA CYS A 328 -12.07 -3.56 18.52
C CYS A 328 -12.46 -3.73 20.00
N ILE A 329 -12.36 -4.95 20.54
CA ILE A 329 -12.77 -5.23 21.92
C ILE A 329 -11.92 -4.51 22.96
N ASN A 330 -10.62 -4.35 22.71
CA ASN A 330 -9.73 -3.61 23.61
C ASN A 330 -10.14 -2.13 23.69
N CYS A 331 -10.59 -1.57 22.56
CA CYS A 331 -11.10 -0.22 22.47
C CYS A 331 -12.42 -0.10 23.24
N GLN A 332 -13.36 -1.05 23.06
CA GLN A 332 -14.62 -1.07 23.79
C GLN A 332 -14.43 -1.14 25.32
N ARG A 333 -13.37 -1.79 25.81
CA ARG A 333 -13.03 -1.80 27.25
C ARG A 333 -12.36 -0.51 27.72
N ALA A 334 -11.57 0.15 26.88
CA ALA A 334 -10.89 1.40 27.20
C ALA A 334 -11.82 2.63 27.15
N ILE A 335 -12.76 2.68 26.18
CA ILE A 335 -13.63 3.83 25.94
C ILE A 335 -14.43 4.28 27.17
N PRO A 336 -14.98 3.40 28.04
CA PRO A 336 -15.63 3.82 29.27
C PRO A 336 -14.76 4.71 30.18
N HIS A 337 -13.44 4.47 30.23
CA HIS A 337 -12.51 5.32 30.97
C HIS A 337 -12.38 6.70 30.31
N VAL A 338 -12.23 6.74 28.98
CA VAL A 338 -12.13 7.98 28.20
C VAL A 338 -13.41 8.82 28.28
N VAL A 339 -14.59 8.18 28.17
CA VAL A 339 -15.89 8.81 28.38
C VAL A 339 -16.02 9.37 29.79
N GLY A 340 -15.56 8.61 30.80
CA GLY A 340 -15.49 9.06 32.18
C GLY A 340 -14.65 10.32 32.35
N TRP A 341 -13.43 10.35 31.80
CA TRP A 341 -12.56 11.53 31.84
C TRP A 341 -13.15 12.72 31.11
N TYR A 342 -13.72 12.51 29.92
CA TYR A 342 -14.38 13.58 29.16
C TYR A 342 -15.52 14.20 29.97
N ASN A 343 -16.40 13.37 30.55
CA ASN A 343 -17.50 13.85 31.36
C ASN A 343 -17.04 14.56 32.64
N ALA A 344 -15.97 14.09 33.28
CA ALA A 344 -15.45 14.65 34.51
C ALA A 344 -14.68 15.96 34.32
N TYR A 345 -13.99 16.13 33.18
CA TYR A 345 -12.99 17.20 33.01
C TYR A 345 -13.30 18.21 31.89
N ARG A 346 -14.30 17.98 31.03
CA ARG A 346 -14.59 18.86 29.88
C ARG A 346 -14.84 20.33 30.25
N ASP A 347 -15.48 20.56 31.40
CA ASP A 347 -15.79 21.92 31.87
C ASP A 347 -14.59 22.58 32.59
N GLN A 348 -13.50 21.83 32.81
CA GLN A 348 -12.26 22.27 33.44
C GLN A 348 -11.14 22.55 32.42
N GLY A 349 -11.46 22.54 31.13
CA GLY A 349 -10.49 22.79 30.04
C GLY A 349 -9.89 21.52 29.43
N PHE A 350 -10.56 20.37 29.57
CA PHE A 350 -10.20 19.14 28.87
C PHE A 350 -11.03 18.97 27.59
N GLU A 351 -10.43 18.36 26.57
CA GLU A 351 -11.10 17.99 25.31
C GLU A 351 -10.62 16.59 24.88
N VAL A 352 -11.51 15.81 24.29
CA VAL A 352 -11.16 14.50 23.72
C VAL A 352 -11.49 14.50 22.23
N ILE A 353 -10.60 13.92 21.43
CA ILE A 353 -10.83 13.68 20.01
C ILE A 353 -10.62 12.19 19.74
N GLY A 354 -11.72 11.50 19.47
CA GLY A 354 -11.68 10.10 19.04
C GLY A 354 -11.31 10.01 17.55
N VAL A 355 -10.07 9.66 17.23
CA VAL A 355 -9.66 9.39 15.85
C VAL A 355 -10.04 7.95 15.51
N HIS A 356 -11.20 7.79 14.89
CA HIS A 356 -11.67 6.50 14.43
C HIS A 356 -10.88 6.10 13.17
N THR A 357 -9.92 5.20 13.35
CA THR A 357 -9.15 4.61 12.23
C THR A 357 -9.65 3.19 12.02
N PRO A 358 -10.26 2.88 10.86
CA PRO A 358 -10.90 1.58 10.64
C PRO A 358 -9.85 0.47 10.58
N GLU A 359 -10.13 -0.68 11.17
CA GLU A 359 -9.40 -1.92 10.96
C GLU A 359 -9.96 -2.71 9.76
N TYR A 360 -11.29 -2.66 9.58
CA TYR A 360 -12.01 -3.35 8.51
C TYR A 360 -12.73 -2.37 7.57
N ALA A 361 -13.05 -2.82 6.35
CA ALA A 361 -13.72 -1.99 5.36
C ALA A 361 -15.10 -1.49 5.82
N PHE A 362 -15.86 -2.32 6.55
CA PHE A 362 -17.17 -1.93 7.06
C PHE A 362 -17.10 -0.80 8.10
N GLU A 363 -15.94 -0.58 8.72
CA GLU A 363 -15.72 0.49 9.69
C GLU A 363 -15.46 1.85 9.02
N LYS A 364 -15.33 1.89 7.69
CA LYS A 364 -15.28 3.15 6.93
C LYS A 364 -16.64 3.81 6.78
N VAL A 365 -17.72 3.05 7.00
CA VAL A 365 -19.10 3.50 6.79
C VAL A 365 -19.53 4.42 7.94
N PRO A 366 -19.79 5.72 7.69
CA PRO A 366 -20.05 6.67 8.78
C PRO A 366 -21.23 6.31 9.68
N GLY A 367 -22.29 5.71 9.12
CA GLY A 367 -23.45 5.25 9.88
C GLY A 367 -23.11 4.13 10.88
N ASN A 368 -22.18 3.24 10.52
CA ASN A 368 -21.72 2.17 11.41
C ASN A 368 -20.91 2.75 12.56
N VAL A 369 -19.99 3.68 12.26
CA VAL A 369 -19.19 4.39 13.27
C VAL A 369 -20.08 5.19 14.21
N ALA A 370 -21.09 5.90 13.68
CA ALA A 370 -22.03 6.66 14.49
C ALA A 370 -22.84 5.76 15.44
N LYS A 371 -23.28 4.59 14.97
CA LYS A 371 -23.94 3.60 15.83
C LYS A 371 -22.98 3.07 16.92
N GLY A 372 -21.77 2.67 16.54
CA GLY A 372 -20.77 2.18 17.49
C GLY A 372 -20.38 3.22 18.54
N ALA A 373 -20.24 4.48 18.14
CA ALA A 373 -20.01 5.60 19.06
C ALA A 373 -21.18 5.79 20.03
N ALA A 374 -22.42 5.71 19.54
CA ALA A 374 -23.62 5.82 20.39
C ALA A 374 -23.74 4.65 21.38
N ASP A 375 -23.47 3.41 20.93
CA ASP A 375 -23.51 2.21 21.77
C ASP A 375 -22.46 2.27 22.92
N GLN A 376 -21.42 3.09 22.77
CA GLN A 376 -20.35 3.33 23.76
C GLN A 376 -20.47 4.68 24.50
N ASP A 377 -21.61 5.38 24.38
CA ASP A 377 -21.86 6.72 24.94
C ASP A 377 -20.81 7.79 24.59
N ILE A 378 -20.17 7.67 23.42
CA ILE A 378 -19.18 8.64 22.94
C ILE A 378 -19.91 9.92 22.49
N LYS A 379 -19.70 10.99 23.26
CA LYS A 379 -20.24 12.35 22.98
C LYS A 379 -19.18 13.36 22.59
N TYR A 380 -17.91 13.03 22.75
CA TYR A 380 -16.79 13.86 22.30
C TYR A 380 -16.64 13.81 20.77
N PRO A 381 -15.97 14.81 20.15
CA PRO A 381 -15.67 14.83 18.72
C PRO A 381 -15.02 13.54 18.20
N VAL A 382 -15.50 13.02 17.08
CA VAL A 382 -14.93 11.84 16.41
C VAL A 382 -14.49 12.19 14.99
N ALA A 383 -13.24 11.91 14.65
CA ALA A 383 -12.65 12.13 13.35
C ALA A 383 -12.53 10.79 12.59
N LEU A 384 -13.14 10.68 11.39
CA LEU A 384 -13.07 9.45 10.59
C LEU A 384 -11.82 9.44 9.71
N ASP A 385 -10.79 8.72 10.14
CA ASP A 385 -9.51 8.57 9.44
C ASP A 385 -9.51 7.37 8.47
N ASN A 386 -10.46 7.37 7.52
CA ASN A 386 -10.70 6.24 6.60
C ASN A 386 -9.52 5.88 5.68
N ASN A 387 -8.54 6.79 5.57
CA ASN A 387 -7.35 6.68 4.74
C ASN A 387 -6.05 6.55 5.55
N TYR A 388 -6.13 6.35 6.88
CA TYR A 388 -4.98 6.23 7.78
C TYR A 388 -4.02 7.43 7.72
N SER A 389 -4.49 8.60 7.28
CA SER A 389 -3.66 9.77 7.06
C SER A 389 -3.23 10.38 8.39
N THR A 390 -4.15 10.46 9.35
CA THR A 390 -3.86 10.92 10.71
C THR A 390 -3.09 9.86 11.49
N TRP A 391 -3.50 8.60 11.42
CA TRP A 391 -2.80 7.44 11.98
C TRP A 391 -1.32 7.42 11.58
N THR A 392 -1.05 7.59 10.28
CA THR A 392 0.31 7.65 9.72
C THR A 392 1.04 8.90 10.21
N ASN A 393 0.38 10.05 10.26
CA ASN A 393 1.00 11.31 10.71
C ASN A 393 1.39 11.26 12.19
N TYR A 394 0.57 10.61 13.03
CA TYR A 394 0.85 10.35 14.45
C TYR A 394 1.79 9.18 14.70
N ARG A 395 2.22 8.48 13.63
CA ARG A 395 3.11 7.32 13.70
C ARG A 395 2.52 6.18 14.54
N ASN A 396 1.19 6.11 14.64
CA ASN A 396 0.50 5.10 15.43
C ASN A 396 0.63 3.70 14.82
N ARG A 397 0.47 2.67 15.65
CA ARG A 397 0.59 1.26 15.29
C ARG A 397 -0.43 0.35 15.97
N TYR A 398 -1.19 0.85 16.94
CA TYR A 398 -2.01 0.02 17.81
C TYR A 398 -3.40 0.62 18.04
N TRP A 399 -4.33 -0.27 18.34
CA TRP A 399 -5.66 0.06 18.85
C TRP A 399 -5.82 -0.58 20.25
N PRO A 400 -6.23 0.17 21.29
CA PRO A 400 -6.30 1.63 21.32
C PRO A 400 -4.92 2.29 21.39
N ALA A 401 -4.85 3.59 21.14
CA ALA A 401 -3.67 4.41 21.39
C ALA A 401 -4.04 5.84 21.76
N GLU A 402 -3.35 6.40 22.74
CA GLU A 402 -3.65 7.71 23.33
C GLU A 402 -2.45 8.64 23.21
N TYR A 403 -2.71 9.91 22.83
CA TYR A 403 -1.71 10.97 22.80
C TYR A 403 -2.26 12.16 23.59
N LEU A 404 -1.60 12.49 24.70
CA LEU A 404 -2.01 13.58 25.58
C LEU A 404 -1.23 14.85 25.23
N ILE A 405 -1.96 15.94 25.02
CA ILE A 405 -1.46 17.22 24.53
C ILE A 405 -1.77 18.29 25.57
N ASP A 406 -0.78 19.10 25.92
CA ASP A 406 -0.97 20.22 26.85
C ASP A 406 -1.62 21.46 26.21
N ALA A 407 -1.92 22.46 27.04
CA ALA A 407 -2.54 23.72 26.60
C ALA A 407 -1.70 24.51 25.57
N ALA A 408 -0.39 24.29 25.50
CA ALA A 408 0.48 24.87 24.48
C ALA A 408 0.45 24.09 23.16
N GLY A 409 -0.18 22.92 23.14
CA GLY A 409 -0.26 22.03 21.98
C GLY A 409 0.93 21.10 21.81
N THR A 410 1.66 20.84 22.89
CA THR A 410 2.82 19.93 22.91
C THR A 410 2.37 18.55 23.38
N VAL A 411 2.81 17.48 22.72
CA VAL A 411 2.56 16.11 23.17
C VAL A 411 3.40 15.84 24.42
N ARG A 412 2.75 15.43 25.50
CA ARG A 412 3.36 15.23 26.82
C ARG A 412 3.33 13.79 27.31
N HIS A 413 2.52 12.94 26.69
CA HIS A 413 2.41 11.52 27.00
C HIS A 413 1.85 10.77 25.80
N ILE A 414 2.35 9.55 25.58
CA ILE A 414 1.90 8.63 24.54
C ILE A 414 1.69 7.26 25.19
N LYS A 415 0.52 6.64 24.97
CA LYS A 415 0.21 5.29 25.43
C LYS A 415 -0.28 4.43 24.28
N PHE A 416 0.34 3.28 24.09
CA PHE A 416 -0.09 2.26 23.14
C PHE A 416 -0.65 1.06 23.87
N GLY A 417 -1.83 0.61 23.44
CA GLY A 417 -2.53 -0.52 24.02
C GLY A 417 -3.49 -0.15 25.15
N GLU A 418 -4.18 -1.18 25.63
CA GLU A 418 -5.18 -1.11 26.71
C GLU A 418 -4.51 -1.11 28.10
N GLY A 419 -5.08 -0.39 29.06
CA GLY A 419 -4.63 -0.36 30.45
C GLY A 419 -3.99 0.96 30.90
N ASP A 420 -3.37 0.92 32.09
CA ASP A 420 -2.67 2.04 32.76
C ASP A 420 -3.49 3.35 32.78
N TYR A 421 -4.79 3.22 33.04
CA TYR A 421 -5.76 4.32 33.03
C TYR A 421 -5.45 5.34 34.13
N ASP A 422 -5.06 4.87 35.32
CA ASP A 422 -4.68 5.70 36.46
C ASP A 422 -3.47 6.57 36.16
N VAL A 423 -2.47 6.04 35.46
CA VAL A 423 -1.29 6.80 35.02
C VAL A 423 -1.72 7.94 34.11
N THR A 424 -2.51 7.64 33.08
CA THR A 424 -2.92 8.64 32.09
C THR A 424 -3.83 9.70 32.72
N GLU A 425 -4.76 9.30 33.59
CA GLU A 425 -5.62 10.24 34.32
C GLU A 425 -4.83 11.17 35.24
N ASN A 426 -3.84 10.65 35.96
CA ASN A 426 -2.97 11.48 36.80
C ASN A 426 -2.25 12.55 35.98
N LEU A 427 -1.78 12.23 34.77
CA LEU A 427 -1.15 13.18 33.87
C LEU A 427 -2.15 14.19 33.28
N ILE A 428 -3.38 13.76 32.95
CA ILE A 428 -4.47 14.68 32.56
C ILE A 428 -4.70 15.72 33.66
N ARG A 429 -4.87 15.28 34.91
CA ARG A 429 -5.11 16.14 36.06
C ARG A 429 -3.96 17.13 36.29
N GLN A 430 -2.71 16.66 36.18
CA GLN A 430 -1.53 17.52 36.27
C GLN A 430 -1.52 18.60 35.17
N LEU A 431 -1.83 18.24 33.93
CA LEU A 431 -1.87 19.21 32.83
C LEU A 431 -3.01 20.23 32.99
N LEU A 432 -4.16 19.82 33.54
CA LEU A 432 -5.26 20.74 33.82
C LEU A 432 -4.87 21.78 34.89
N VAL A 433 -4.19 21.35 35.96
CA VAL A 433 -3.65 22.27 36.98
C VAL A 433 -2.55 23.16 36.39
N ASN A 434 -1.68 22.63 35.53
CA ASN A 434 -0.65 23.44 34.87
C ASN A 434 -1.26 24.50 33.93
N ALA A 435 -2.35 24.17 33.24
CA ALA A 435 -3.06 25.10 32.37
C ALA A 435 -3.84 26.17 33.16
N ASN A 436 -4.41 25.80 34.32
CA ASN A 436 -5.12 26.70 35.21
C ASN A 436 -4.83 26.35 36.69
N PRO A 437 -3.84 27.00 37.34
CA PRO A 437 -3.43 26.67 38.70
C PRO A 437 -4.52 26.79 39.78
N GLY A 438 -5.61 27.52 39.49
CA GLY A 438 -6.76 27.67 40.39
C GLY A 438 -7.90 26.66 40.14
N VAL A 439 -7.76 25.76 39.18
CA VAL A 439 -8.83 24.82 38.81
C VAL A 439 -9.13 23.84 39.95
N LYS A 440 -10.41 23.65 40.25
CA LYS A 440 -10.87 22.62 41.19
C LYS A 440 -11.32 21.41 40.39
N LEU A 441 -10.56 20.33 40.48
CA LEU A 441 -10.89 19.07 39.83
C LEU A 441 -11.77 18.20 40.74
N PRO A 442 -12.74 17.44 40.19
CA PRO A 442 -13.42 16.41 40.95
C PRO A 442 -12.44 15.31 41.41
N PRO A 443 -12.86 14.36 42.27
CA PRO A 443 -12.09 13.14 42.51
C PRO A 443 -11.77 12.40 41.20
N PRO A 444 -10.71 11.57 41.16
CA PRO A 444 -10.44 10.70 40.00
C PRO A 444 -11.65 9.83 39.64
N VAL A 445 -11.78 9.52 38.35
CA VAL A 445 -12.89 8.73 37.81
C VAL A 445 -12.77 7.29 38.32
N ASP A 446 -13.81 6.84 39.02
CA ASP A 446 -13.93 5.46 39.48
C ASP A 446 -14.56 4.59 38.38
N ALA A 447 -13.73 4.21 37.40
CA ALA A 447 -14.09 3.26 36.35
C ALA A 447 -13.42 1.91 36.63
N THR A 448 -14.19 0.83 36.61
CA THR A 448 -13.66 -0.51 36.83
C THR A 448 -12.70 -0.89 35.70
N ASP A 449 -11.42 -1.09 36.04
CA ASP A 449 -10.42 -1.59 35.11
C ASP A 449 -10.65 -3.08 34.82
N LEU A 450 -11.16 -3.36 33.61
CA LEU A 450 -11.44 -4.70 33.11
C LEU A 450 -10.32 -5.24 32.21
N THR A 451 -9.14 -4.61 32.20
CA THR A 451 -8.02 -5.00 31.35
C THR A 451 -7.56 -6.44 31.70
N PRO A 452 -7.50 -7.35 30.71
CA PRO A 452 -6.98 -8.70 30.94
C PRO A 452 -5.51 -8.65 31.42
N ARG A 453 -5.26 -9.14 32.64
CA ARG A 453 -3.90 -9.17 33.22
C ARG A 453 -3.09 -10.42 32.89
N GLN A 454 -3.76 -11.46 32.42
CA GLN A 454 -3.15 -12.72 32.02
C GLN A 454 -3.01 -12.75 30.50
N GLN A 455 -1.98 -13.43 30.01
CA GLN A 455 -1.77 -13.60 28.58
C GLN A 455 -2.97 -14.35 27.98
N THR A 456 -3.59 -13.78 26.96
CA THR A 456 -4.67 -14.40 26.19
C THR A 456 -4.16 -14.84 24.81
N THR A 457 -4.97 -15.63 24.10
CA THR A 457 -4.76 -15.90 22.68
C THR A 457 -4.61 -14.57 21.91
N PRO A 458 -3.64 -14.44 21.00
CA PRO A 458 -3.56 -13.28 20.10
C PRO A 458 -4.80 -13.17 19.22
N GLU A 459 -5.13 -11.96 18.76
CA GLU A 459 -6.25 -11.78 17.82
C GLU A 459 -6.12 -12.71 16.61
N THR A 460 -7.21 -13.43 16.34
CA THR A 460 -7.26 -14.48 15.32
C THR A 460 -7.97 -13.96 14.09
N TYR A 461 -7.20 -13.48 13.11
CA TYR A 461 -7.73 -12.93 11.85
C TYR A 461 -8.06 -14.02 10.83
N PHE A 462 -9.17 -13.84 10.11
CA PHE A 462 -9.58 -14.69 8.98
C PHE A 462 -9.21 -14.09 7.61
N GLY A 463 -8.79 -12.83 7.56
CA GLY A 463 -8.34 -12.22 6.31
C GLY A 463 -7.02 -12.85 5.83
N VAL A 464 -6.96 -13.26 4.57
CA VAL A 464 -5.81 -13.97 3.95
C VAL A 464 -4.47 -13.25 4.18
N GLY A 465 -4.47 -11.91 4.16
CA GLY A 465 -3.25 -11.12 4.37
C GLY A 465 -2.85 -10.86 5.83
N LYS A 466 -3.71 -11.23 6.80
CA LYS A 466 -3.50 -10.98 8.24
C LYS A 466 -3.46 -12.27 9.08
N VAL A 467 -3.84 -13.41 8.52
CA VAL A 467 -3.89 -14.69 9.24
C VAL A 467 -2.51 -15.07 9.80
N VAL A 468 -2.45 -15.45 11.08
CA VAL A 468 -1.19 -15.83 11.75
C VAL A 468 -1.25 -17.20 12.44
N ASN A 469 -2.45 -17.70 12.71
CA ASN A 469 -2.67 -18.89 13.53
C ASN A 469 -3.73 -19.84 12.93
N TYR A 470 -3.81 -19.89 11.60
CA TYR A 470 -4.53 -20.97 10.92
C TYR A 470 -3.77 -22.29 11.12
N GLY A 471 -4.39 -23.21 11.84
CA GLY A 471 -3.86 -24.52 12.19
C GLY A 471 -4.49 -25.68 11.43
N GLY A 472 -5.32 -25.41 10.42
CA GLY A 472 -5.97 -26.46 9.62
C GLY A 472 -5.03 -27.21 8.66
N GLY A 473 -3.86 -26.63 8.37
CA GLY A 473 -2.95 -27.15 7.35
C GLY A 473 -3.44 -26.88 5.93
N GLY A 474 -2.56 -27.07 4.95
CA GLY A 474 -2.85 -26.76 3.54
C GLY A 474 -2.72 -25.26 3.21
N GLN A 475 -3.22 -24.87 2.03
CA GLN A 475 -3.22 -23.49 1.57
C GLN A 475 -4.36 -22.69 2.20
N TYR A 476 -4.09 -21.43 2.52
CA TYR A 476 -5.05 -20.45 3.02
C TYR A 476 -4.95 -19.21 2.13
N ASP A 477 -5.49 -19.32 0.92
CA ASP A 477 -5.41 -18.30 -0.13
C ASP A 477 -6.82 -17.78 -0.48
N GLU A 478 -6.88 -16.64 -1.17
CA GLU A 478 -8.15 -16.03 -1.59
C GLU A 478 -8.96 -16.93 -2.53
N GLY A 479 -10.29 -16.86 -2.43
CA GLY A 479 -11.23 -17.61 -3.25
C GLY A 479 -12.01 -18.67 -2.46
N SER A 480 -12.81 -19.44 -3.20
CA SER A 480 -13.69 -20.46 -2.64
C SER A 480 -13.00 -21.82 -2.58
N ALA A 481 -12.98 -22.44 -1.40
CA ALA A 481 -12.40 -23.76 -1.18
C ALA A 481 -13.16 -24.53 -0.10
N ALA A 482 -13.09 -25.87 -0.16
CA ALA A 482 -13.56 -26.73 0.92
C ALA A 482 -12.40 -27.04 1.87
N PHE A 483 -12.68 -26.96 3.17
CA PHE A 483 -11.72 -27.20 4.23
C PHE A 483 -12.16 -28.38 5.09
N ASP A 484 -11.19 -28.98 5.78
CA ASP A 484 -11.42 -30.05 6.74
C ASP A 484 -10.58 -29.84 8.00
N TYR A 485 -11.11 -30.28 9.13
CA TYR A 485 -10.38 -30.19 10.39
C TYR A 485 -9.16 -31.12 10.39
N PRO A 486 -8.03 -30.66 10.95
CA PRO A 486 -6.88 -31.51 11.17
C PRO A 486 -7.20 -32.54 12.26
N GLN A 487 -6.45 -33.64 12.29
CA GLN A 487 -6.56 -34.65 13.35
C GLN A 487 -6.27 -34.03 14.74
N ILE A 488 -5.30 -33.11 14.80
CA ILE A 488 -4.91 -32.39 16.00
C ILE A 488 -4.79 -30.91 15.63
N LEU A 489 -5.55 -30.06 16.31
CA LEU A 489 -5.44 -28.61 16.20
C LEU A 489 -4.49 -28.10 17.29
N ALA A 490 -3.54 -27.25 16.94
CA ALA A 490 -2.62 -26.62 17.90
C ALA A 490 -3.37 -25.70 18.89
N ALA A 491 -2.72 -25.34 20.01
CA ALA A 491 -3.25 -24.32 20.91
C ALA A 491 -3.27 -22.95 20.21
N ASP A 492 -4.12 -22.02 20.67
CA ASP A 492 -4.20 -20.65 20.15
C ASP A 492 -4.34 -20.56 18.64
N SER A 493 -5.05 -21.53 18.03
CA SER A 493 -5.15 -21.73 16.59
C SER A 493 -6.57 -22.10 16.18
N PHE A 494 -6.92 -21.81 14.93
CA PHE A 494 -8.22 -22.17 14.36
C PHE A 494 -8.09 -23.05 13.11
N ALA A 495 -9.13 -23.81 12.81
CA ALA A 495 -9.28 -24.56 11.57
C ALA A 495 -10.69 -24.38 11.00
N LEU A 496 -10.82 -24.56 9.68
CA LEU A 496 -12.08 -24.46 8.95
C LEU A 496 -12.54 -25.87 8.55
N HIS A 497 -13.86 -26.06 8.44
CA HIS A 497 -14.48 -27.22 7.80
C HIS A 497 -15.65 -26.78 6.91
N GLY A 498 -15.88 -27.49 5.81
CA GLY A 498 -16.91 -27.17 4.82
C GLY A 498 -16.45 -26.12 3.79
N PRO A 499 -17.35 -25.63 2.92
CA PRO A 499 -17.01 -24.67 1.87
C PRO A 499 -16.95 -23.23 2.42
N TRP A 500 -15.86 -22.53 2.11
CA TRP A 500 -15.61 -21.15 2.54
C TRP A 500 -15.11 -20.31 1.38
N SER A 501 -15.50 -19.04 1.35
CA SER A 501 -14.93 -18.02 0.47
C SER A 501 -14.01 -17.11 1.29
N LEU A 502 -12.72 -17.14 1.01
CA LEU A 502 -11.71 -16.34 1.72
C LEU A 502 -11.37 -15.08 0.93
N ASP A 503 -11.24 -13.95 1.61
CA ASP A 503 -10.73 -12.70 1.05
C ASP A 503 -9.76 -12.00 2.02
N TYR A 504 -9.34 -10.78 1.68
CA TYR A 504 -8.43 -9.99 2.53
C TYR A 504 -9.12 -9.36 3.75
N GLN A 505 -10.44 -9.47 3.89
CA GLN A 505 -11.23 -8.99 5.03
C GLN A 505 -11.54 -10.12 6.02
N GLY A 506 -11.88 -11.31 5.53
CA GLY A 506 -12.30 -12.43 6.38
C GLY A 506 -12.67 -13.70 5.61
N ALA A 507 -13.41 -14.58 6.27
CA ALA A 507 -13.90 -15.84 5.73
C ALA A 507 -15.44 -15.84 5.69
N THR A 508 -16.02 -16.05 4.52
CA THR A 508 -17.47 -16.10 4.31
C THR A 508 -17.96 -17.53 4.18
N ALA A 509 -18.98 -17.90 4.96
CA ALA A 509 -19.58 -19.23 4.92
C ALA A 509 -20.38 -19.45 3.62
N GLU A 510 -20.03 -20.47 2.84
CA GLU A 510 -20.75 -20.78 1.59
C GLU A 510 -21.87 -21.82 1.76
N SER A 511 -21.92 -22.50 2.91
CA SER A 511 -22.91 -23.51 3.27
C SER A 511 -23.25 -23.43 4.77
N ASP A 512 -24.37 -24.03 5.17
CA ASP A 512 -24.71 -24.21 6.59
C ASP A 512 -23.89 -25.34 7.25
N GLU A 513 -23.11 -26.09 6.46
CA GLU A 513 -22.10 -27.05 6.93
C GLU A 513 -20.76 -26.37 7.29
N SER A 514 -20.58 -25.12 6.88
CA SER A 514 -19.36 -24.35 7.15
C SER A 514 -19.19 -24.12 8.65
N SER A 515 -18.05 -24.54 9.18
CA SER A 515 -17.76 -24.48 10.61
C SER A 515 -16.31 -24.14 10.89
N ILE A 516 -16.09 -23.54 12.06
CA ILE A 516 -14.80 -23.10 12.55
C ILE A 516 -14.53 -23.79 13.87
N LYS A 517 -13.39 -24.46 14.01
CA LYS A 517 -12.90 -24.97 15.29
C LYS A 517 -11.81 -24.07 15.81
N LEU A 518 -11.93 -23.62 17.05
CA LEU A 518 -10.97 -22.73 17.70
C LEU A 518 -10.48 -23.36 19.00
N ASN A 519 -9.15 -23.49 19.13
CA ASN A 519 -8.49 -23.68 20.41
C ASN A 519 -8.02 -22.32 20.90
N TYR A 520 -8.42 -21.94 22.11
CA TYR A 520 -8.12 -20.63 22.69
C TYR A 520 -7.69 -20.74 24.14
N HIS A 521 -7.16 -19.65 24.67
CA HIS A 521 -6.77 -19.40 26.05
C HIS A 521 -7.25 -17.99 26.42
N ALA A 522 -8.42 -17.90 27.06
CA ALA A 522 -9.06 -16.63 27.42
C ALA A 522 -10.15 -16.85 28.47
N LYS A 523 -10.61 -15.77 29.12
CA LYS A 523 -11.80 -15.80 29.98
C LYS A 523 -13.06 -15.61 29.12
N ASN A 524 -13.01 -14.65 28.21
CA ASN A 524 -14.08 -14.31 27.28
C ASN A 524 -13.60 -14.47 25.84
N VAL A 525 -14.51 -14.91 24.96
CA VAL A 525 -14.26 -14.98 23.52
C VAL A 525 -15.34 -14.21 22.80
N TYR A 526 -14.91 -13.38 21.86
CA TYR A 526 -15.75 -12.56 21.01
C TYR A 526 -15.45 -12.87 19.55
N VAL A 527 -16.45 -12.72 18.70
CA VAL A 527 -16.35 -12.89 17.25
C VAL A 527 -16.79 -11.61 16.56
N VAL A 528 -15.96 -11.11 15.64
CA VAL A 528 -16.34 -10.02 14.74
C VAL A 528 -16.96 -10.65 13.50
N VAL A 529 -18.26 -10.42 13.31
CA VAL A 529 -19.05 -11.05 12.23
C VAL A 529 -19.99 -10.04 11.60
N GLY A 530 -20.19 -10.19 10.29
CA GLY A 530 -21.10 -9.37 9.49
C GLY A 530 -22.04 -10.22 8.64
N GLY A 531 -23.13 -9.60 8.20
CA GLY A 531 -24.19 -10.23 7.40
C GLY A 531 -25.50 -10.33 8.18
N THR A 532 -26.39 -11.22 7.74
CA THR A 532 -27.65 -11.50 8.42
C THR A 532 -27.88 -12.99 8.47
N GLY A 533 -28.09 -13.53 9.67
CA GLY A 533 -28.17 -14.97 9.87
C GLY A 533 -27.99 -15.33 11.33
N THR A 534 -27.47 -16.53 11.56
CA THR A 534 -27.35 -17.11 12.89
C THR A 534 -25.98 -17.73 13.08
N LEU A 535 -25.37 -17.49 14.24
CA LEU A 535 -24.13 -18.11 14.66
C LEU A 535 -24.41 -19.17 15.73
N THR A 536 -24.11 -20.43 15.43
CA THR A 536 -24.26 -21.52 16.40
C THR A 536 -22.92 -21.81 17.04
N VAL A 537 -22.83 -21.74 18.37
CA VAL A 537 -21.58 -21.92 19.12
C VAL A 537 -21.71 -23.15 20.00
N THR A 538 -20.85 -24.14 19.79
CA THR A 538 -20.81 -25.38 20.58
C THR A 538 -19.53 -25.43 21.41
N ARG A 539 -19.66 -25.55 22.73
CA ARG A 539 -18.56 -25.67 23.69
C ARG A 539 -18.90 -26.73 24.72
N ASN A 540 -18.00 -27.69 24.97
CA ASN A 540 -18.20 -28.78 25.94
C ASN A 540 -19.55 -29.53 25.78
N GLY A 541 -20.01 -29.73 24.54
CA GLY A 541 -21.28 -30.37 24.23
C GLY A 541 -22.54 -29.49 24.41
N GLN A 542 -22.39 -28.27 24.95
CA GLN A 542 -23.47 -27.29 25.05
C GLN A 542 -23.48 -26.41 23.81
N THR A 543 -24.67 -26.12 23.28
CA THR A 543 -24.84 -25.30 22.07
C THR A 543 -25.66 -24.06 22.40
N ALA A 544 -25.15 -22.90 22.02
CA ALA A 544 -25.82 -21.61 22.08
C ALA A 544 -25.99 -21.04 20.67
N THR A 545 -26.99 -20.18 20.50
CA THR A 545 -27.33 -19.58 19.21
C THR A 545 -27.33 -18.06 19.34
N VAL A 546 -26.60 -17.37 18.48
CA VAL A 546 -26.48 -15.90 18.50
C VAL A 546 -27.04 -15.35 17.19
N PRO A 547 -28.14 -14.57 17.21
CA PRO A 547 -28.67 -13.94 16.01
C PRO A 547 -27.73 -12.81 15.55
N ILE A 548 -27.39 -12.79 14.27
CA ILE A 548 -26.50 -11.79 13.66
C ILE A 548 -27.31 -10.93 12.69
N SER A 549 -27.29 -9.62 12.90
CA SER A 549 -27.92 -8.64 12.02
C SER A 549 -27.36 -7.24 12.26
N GLY A 550 -27.62 -6.31 11.33
CA GLY A 550 -27.16 -4.92 11.43
C GLY A 550 -25.69 -4.73 11.02
N PRO A 551 -25.06 -3.61 11.40
CA PRO A 551 -23.65 -3.36 11.12
C PRO A 551 -22.74 -4.47 11.69
N PRO A 552 -21.73 -4.93 10.94
CA PRO A 552 -20.77 -5.90 11.46
C PRO A 552 -20.11 -5.38 12.74
N THR A 553 -20.06 -6.21 13.78
CA THR A 553 -19.51 -5.83 15.08
C THR A 553 -19.04 -7.05 15.87
N SER A 554 -18.48 -6.81 17.04
CA SER A 554 -18.07 -7.83 18.00
C SER A 554 -19.27 -8.39 18.76
N HIS A 555 -19.38 -9.72 18.82
CA HIS A 555 -20.39 -10.45 19.59
C HIS A 555 -19.71 -11.39 20.58
N GLN A 556 -20.09 -11.33 21.86
CA GLN A 556 -19.59 -12.27 22.85
C GLN A 556 -20.19 -13.67 22.61
N ILE A 557 -19.33 -14.68 22.49
CA ILE A 557 -19.72 -16.08 22.28
C ILE A 557 -19.32 -16.99 23.43
N VAL A 558 -18.36 -16.56 24.25
CA VAL A 558 -17.99 -17.24 25.50
C VAL A 558 -17.87 -16.19 26.61
N GLY A 559 -18.54 -16.44 27.72
CA GLY A 559 -18.32 -15.76 29.00
C GLY A 559 -17.90 -16.77 30.05
N GLY A 560 -16.75 -16.54 30.69
CA GLY A 560 -16.20 -17.40 31.74
C GLY A 560 -15.83 -16.61 32.99
N ASP A 561 -15.57 -17.31 34.10
CA ASP A 561 -15.19 -16.67 35.37
C ASP A 561 -13.68 -16.43 35.48
N ARG A 562 -12.87 -17.26 34.80
CA ARG A 562 -11.41 -17.24 34.81
C ARG A 562 -10.83 -17.49 33.42
N VAL A 563 -9.57 -17.11 33.22
CA VAL A 563 -8.83 -17.44 32.01
C VAL A 563 -8.51 -18.94 32.02
N GLU A 564 -8.88 -19.63 30.94
CA GLU A 564 -8.62 -21.05 30.78
C GLU A 564 -8.44 -21.41 29.30
N SER A 565 -7.75 -22.53 29.04
CA SER A 565 -7.71 -23.12 27.71
C SER A 565 -9.02 -23.84 27.41
N GLY A 566 -9.56 -23.64 26.21
CA GLY A 566 -10.78 -24.27 25.76
C GLY A 566 -10.79 -24.52 24.26
N THR A 567 -11.72 -25.39 23.85
CA THR A 567 -12.05 -25.61 22.45
C THR A 567 -13.51 -25.28 22.24
N LEU A 568 -13.80 -24.53 21.17
CA LEU A 568 -15.17 -24.27 20.74
C LEU A 568 -15.30 -24.49 19.23
N GLU A 569 -16.50 -24.80 18.80
CA GLU A 569 -16.89 -24.88 17.40
C GLU A 569 -17.94 -23.82 17.11
N VAL A 570 -17.78 -23.08 16.01
CA VAL A 570 -18.69 -22.04 15.56
C VAL A 570 -19.22 -22.40 14.18
N ARG A 571 -20.54 -22.44 14.01
CA ARG A 571 -21.21 -22.69 12.73
C ARG A 571 -22.03 -21.45 12.33
N PRO A 572 -21.47 -20.58 11.48
CA PRO A 572 -22.25 -19.52 10.85
C PRO A 572 -23.19 -20.09 9.78
N THR A 573 -24.40 -19.57 9.70
CA THR A 573 -25.27 -19.78 8.53
C THR A 573 -24.63 -19.22 7.27
N LYS A 574 -24.96 -19.81 6.12
CA LYS A 574 -24.50 -19.36 4.81
C LYS A 574 -24.64 -17.84 4.63
N GLY A 575 -23.58 -17.21 4.14
CA GLY A 575 -23.51 -15.78 3.83
C GLY A 575 -23.02 -14.88 4.98
N LEU A 576 -22.86 -15.41 6.20
CA LEU A 576 -22.15 -14.68 7.25
C LEU A 576 -20.65 -14.64 6.96
N GLN A 577 -20.05 -13.47 7.14
CA GLN A 577 -18.61 -13.25 7.03
C GLN A 577 -18.00 -13.05 8.40
N VAL A 578 -17.03 -13.91 8.75
CA VAL A 578 -16.28 -13.87 10.00
C VAL A 578 -14.95 -13.16 9.75
N TYR A 579 -14.65 -12.14 10.55
CA TYR A 579 -13.48 -11.27 10.38
C TYR A 579 -12.34 -11.66 11.33
N SER A 580 -12.64 -11.75 12.63
CA SER A 580 -11.69 -12.19 13.65
C SER A 580 -12.36 -12.82 14.87
N PHE A 581 -11.58 -13.56 15.65
CA PHE A 581 -11.87 -13.78 17.07
C PHE A 581 -10.97 -12.89 17.93
N THR A 582 -11.58 -12.28 18.94
CA THR A 582 -10.91 -11.45 19.95
C THR A 582 -11.24 -11.94 21.36
N TYR A 583 -10.48 -11.48 22.35
CA TYR A 583 -10.42 -12.11 23.67
C TYR A 583 -10.47 -11.08 24.79
N GLY A 584 -10.85 -11.55 25.98
CA GLY A 584 -10.78 -10.78 27.22
C GLY A 584 -11.03 -11.63 28.44
#